data_AF-A0A4R4TBA8-F1
#
_entry.id   AF-A0A4R4TBA8-F1
#
_cell.length_a   1.000
_cell.length_b   1.000
_cell.length_c   1.000
_cell.angle_alpha   90.00
_cell.angle_beta   90.00
_cell.angle_gamma   90.00
#
_symmetry.space_group_name_H-M   'P 1'
#
loop_
_entity.id
_entity.type
_entity.pdbx_description
1 polymer ?
#
loop_
_entity_poly.entity_id
_entity_poly.type
_entity_poly.pdbx_seq_one_letter_code
_entity_poly.pdbx_strand_id
1 'polypeptide(L)'
;MPDWTYQPLRGTAAALLGERRSRRVALRTLAAVGSLPGGGRLIAWGFGHRHPPARLAGSVAGVPVTPRLGAVVPPRHARAAVRALAPLGAGLVEIAPVGAADVATVRAAARGRRIPVMARPAGPDAAAVAAALAPHVDAVTTGAEHRLRRTADPSVDAAARALDDPGTTVLATTSVLVHAGPGWFARVTEAATPARPLPTAREIGRDPRRWPAWWWGTLVGVGMICAGIGAAAIALGPVLLWYDRDHLGADLGDLRALSHHLPHFLRHDRITMAGTMVTIGVLYVGLAAGGMRRGWPWARQAYLASGWIGFPTLLYFLGLGFVEPLHTAVTAVLFPMFLAATRRRPPGPRWSVRPEGPDRERHRALVGQLLLILTGFGLLVGGATISVVGLTDVFVGSDLEFLHVTPEALEAANPRLLPFVAHDRAGFGGALMAAAVAIVLLSAWGWRRGESWVWWSLLPAAAAGFLPAVLVHGSIRYVDLWHLAPVYVGMASTATGLALARPYLCARDPTVSACPTPDND
;
A
#
# COMPACT_ATOMS: atom_id res chain seq x y z
N MET A 1 -4.80 -13.69 5.23
CA MET A 1 -4.89 -13.12 3.87
C MET A 1 -5.48 -11.75 4.02
N PRO A 2 -4.93 -10.69 3.41
CA PRO A 2 -5.51 -9.36 3.50
C PRO A 2 -6.96 -9.37 2.99
N ASP A 3 -7.79 -8.44 3.47
CA ASP A 3 -9.21 -8.41 3.10
C ASP A 3 -9.43 -8.22 1.60
N TRP A 4 -8.59 -7.42 0.95
CA TRP A 4 -8.59 -7.20 -0.50
C TRP A 4 -8.20 -8.44 -1.31
N THR A 5 -7.58 -9.44 -0.68
CA THR A 5 -7.37 -10.76 -1.30
C THR A 5 -8.50 -11.70 -0.92
N TYR A 6 -8.82 -11.77 0.38
CA TYR A 6 -9.74 -12.75 0.93
C TYR A 6 -11.16 -12.54 0.42
N GLN A 7 -11.72 -11.34 0.53
CA GLN A 7 -13.13 -11.10 0.22
C GLN A 7 -13.44 -11.21 -1.28
N PRO A 8 -12.62 -10.64 -2.19
CA PRO A 8 -12.84 -10.83 -3.63
C PRO A 8 -12.65 -12.27 -4.09
N LEU A 9 -11.65 -12.98 -3.58
CA LEU A 9 -11.27 -14.31 -4.09
C LEU A 9 -11.93 -15.48 -3.36
N ARG A 10 -12.57 -15.28 -2.18
CA ARG A 10 -13.16 -16.39 -1.41
C ARG A 10 -14.19 -17.20 -2.20
N GLY A 11 -14.98 -16.55 -3.06
CA GLY A 11 -16.00 -17.22 -3.87
C GLY A 11 -15.36 -18.13 -4.91
N THR A 12 -14.42 -17.60 -5.70
CA THR A 12 -13.66 -18.35 -6.69
C THR A 12 -12.85 -19.49 -6.06
N ALA A 13 -12.16 -19.22 -4.94
CA ALA A 13 -11.40 -20.24 -4.23
C ALA A 13 -12.31 -21.34 -3.63
N ALA A 14 -13.52 -20.99 -3.18
CA ALA A 14 -14.50 -21.95 -2.72
C ALA A 14 -15.05 -22.81 -3.87
N ALA A 15 -15.29 -22.23 -5.04
CA ALA A 15 -15.73 -22.96 -6.23
C ALA A 15 -14.66 -23.94 -6.72
N LEU A 16 -13.38 -23.55 -6.72
CA LEU A 16 -12.28 -24.37 -7.23
C LEU A 16 -11.80 -25.44 -6.24
N LEU A 17 -11.71 -25.13 -4.95
CA LEU A 17 -11.09 -26.01 -3.95
C LEU A 17 -12.08 -26.59 -2.94
N GLY A 18 -13.30 -26.06 -2.87
CA GLY A 18 -14.27 -26.27 -1.78
C GLY A 18 -14.01 -25.36 -0.58
N GLU A 19 -15.08 -24.86 0.05
CA GLU A 19 -14.99 -23.87 1.15
C GLU A 19 -14.09 -24.29 2.31
N ARG A 20 -14.20 -25.55 2.75
CA ARG A 20 -13.43 -26.06 3.89
C ARG A 20 -11.95 -26.15 3.56
N ARG A 21 -11.61 -26.53 2.32
CA ARG A 21 -10.22 -26.71 1.88
C ARG A 21 -9.57 -25.35 1.64
N SER A 22 -10.25 -24.41 0.97
CA SER A 22 -9.73 -23.06 0.71
C SER A 22 -9.40 -22.31 2.02
N ARG A 23 -10.31 -22.32 3.00
CA ARG A 23 -10.08 -21.71 4.33
C ARG A 23 -8.90 -22.34 5.05
N ARG A 24 -8.75 -23.67 4.99
CA ARG A 24 -7.64 -24.40 5.61
C ARG A 24 -6.30 -24.09 4.94
N VAL A 25 -6.27 -24.03 3.61
CA VAL A 25 -5.09 -23.64 2.84
C VAL A 25 -4.67 -22.22 3.22
N ALA A 26 -5.59 -21.25 3.19
CA ALA A 26 -5.31 -19.87 3.57
C ALA A 26 -4.68 -19.75 4.98
N LEU A 27 -5.26 -20.45 5.97
CA LEU A 27 -4.74 -20.45 7.33
C LEU A 27 -3.36 -21.13 7.43
N ARG A 28 -3.15 -22.25 6.72
CA ARG A 28 -1.88 -22.97 6.70
C ARG A 28 -0.78 -22.17 6.01
N THR A 29 -1.09 -21.47 4.91
CA THR A 29 -0.13 -20.59 4.22
C THR A 29 0.31 -19.45 5.14
N LEU A 30 -0.62 -18.79 5.84
CA LEU A 30 -0.26 -17.77 6.82
C LEU A 30 0.59 -18.34 7.96
N ALA A 31 0.25 -19.54 8.45
CA ALA A 31 1.03 -20.19 9.50
C ALA A 31 2.42 -20.60 9.01
N ALA A 32 2.56 -21.04 7.75
CA ALA A 32 3.84 -21.38 7.13
C ALA A 32 4.73 -20.15 7.03
N VAL A 33 4.22 -19.06 6.43
CA VAL A 33 4.94 -17.79 6.33
C VAL A 33 5.29 -17.25 7.71
N GLY A 34 4.33 -17.24 8.66
CA GLY A 34 4.56 -16.76 10.02
C GLY A 34 5.55 -17.61 10.83
N SER A 35 5.81 -18.85 10.43
CA SER A 35 6.79 -19.72 11.07
C SER A 35 8.23 -19.50 10.58
N LEU A 36 8.43 -18.81 9.45
CA LEU A 36 9.75 -18.50 8.93
C LEU A 36 10.46 -17.44 9.80
N PRO A 37 11.80 -17.48 9.94
CA PRO A 37 12.56 -16.40 10.54
C PRO A 37 12.20 -15.05 9.88
N GLY A 38 11.71 -14.09 10.66
CA GLY A 38 11.25 -12.79 10.14
C GLY A 38 9.88 -12.80 9.43
N GLY A 39 9.27 -13.95 9.17
CA GLY A 39 8.00 -14.06 8.45
C GLY A 39 6.82 -13.39 9.16
N GLY A 40 6.81 -13.38 10.50
CA GLY A 40 5.85 -12.58 11.27
C GLY A 40 5.99 -11.06 11.04
N ARG A 41 7.21 -10.55 10.85
CA ARG A 41 7.46 -9.15 10.49
C ARG A 41 7.00 -8.86 9.07
N LEU A 42 7.22 -9.79 8.14
CA LEU A 42 6.75 -9.69 6.76
C LEU A 42 5.21 -9.62 6.69
N ILE A 43 4.51 -10.47 7.44
CA ILE A 43 3.04 -10.44 7.52
C ILE A 43 2.57 -9.11 8.13
N ALA A 44 3.12 -8.71 9.27
CA ALA A 44 2.74 -7.47 9.91
C ALA A 44 2.97 -6.26 8.99
N TRP A 45 4.12 -6.21 8.30
CA TRP A 45 4.45 -5.17 7.34
C TRP A 45 3.51 -5.18 6.13
N GLY A 46 3.33 -6.33 5.47
CA GLY A 46 2.50 -6.45 4.26
C GLY A 46 1.04 -6.07 4.49
N PHE A 47 0.50 -6.38 5.68
CA PHE A 47 -0.85 -5.99 6.05
C PHE A 47 -0.95 -4.58 6.67
N GLY A 48 0.16 -3.84 6.76
CA GLY A 48 0.20 -2.51 7.39
C GLY A 48 -0.11 -2.54 8.90
N HIS A 49 -0.12 -3.72 9.52
CA HIS A 49 -0.42 -3.86 10.94
C HIS A 49 0.73 -3.30 11.76
N ARG A 50 0.38 -2.54 12.79
CA ARG A 50 1.35 -1.94 13.70
C ARG A 50 1.02 -2.28 15.13
N HIS A 51 2.04 -2.12 15.98
CA HIS A 51 1.91 -2.28 17.42
C HIS A 51 0.65 -1.55 17.88
N PRO A 52 -0.32 -2.28 18.48
CA PRO A 52 -1.54 -1.65 18.95
C PRO A 52 -1.19 -0.59 19.99
N PRO A 53 -1.97 0.49 20.09
CA PRO A 53 -1.72 1.54 21.05
C PRO A 53 -1.68 0.97 22.47
N ALA A 54 -0.76 1.48 23.29
CA ALA A 54 -0.52 0.96 24.65
C ALA A 54 -1.78 0.89 25.52
N ARG A 55 -2.79 1.75 25.28
CA ARG A 55 -4.08 1.73 25.99
C ARG A 55 -4.88 0.44 25.79
N LEU A 56 -4.65 -0.26 24.67
CA LEU A 56 -5.32 -1.52 24.38
C LEU A 56 -4.61 -2.69 25.05
N ALA A 57 -3.40 -2.50 25.59
CA ALA A 57 -2.74 -3.50 26.41
C ALA A 57 -3.52 -3.73 27.71
N GLY A 58 -3.29 -4.88 28.32
CA GLY A 58 -3.92 -5.23 29.59
C GLY A 58 -3.48 -6.60 30.08
N SER A 59 -4.26 -7.17 30.97
CA SER A 59 -4.08 -8.52 31.48
C SER A 59 -5.38 -9.30 31.39
N VAL A 60 -5.28 -10.57 31.04
CA VAL A 60 -6.41 -11.50 30.94
C VAL A 60 -6.06 -12.72 31.78
N ALA A 61 -6.88 -13.01 32.80
CA ALA A 61 -6.60 -14.08 33.77
C ALA A 61 -5.16 -14.00 34.36
N GLY A 62 -4.65 -12.78 34.61
CA GLY A 62 -3.29 -12.56 35.11
C GLY A 62 -2.19 -12.56 34.04
N VAL A 63 -2.50 -12.94 32.80
CA VAL A 63 -1.54 -12.99 31.69
C VAL A 63 -1.50 -11.66 30.95
N PRO A 64 -0.32 -11.02 30.80
CA PRO A 64 -0.20 -9.78 30.03
C PRO A 64 -0.48 -10.01 28.54
N VAL A 65 -1.29 -9.13 27.94
CA VAL A 65 -1.64 -9.16 26.51
C VAL A 65 -1.36 -7.81 25.86
N THR A 66 -0.88 -7.83 24.61
CA THR A 66 -0.47 -6.61 23.90
C THR A 66 -1.68 -5.78 23.43
N PRO A 67 -2.69 -6.38 22.78
CA PRO A 67 -4.05 -5.86 22.83
C PRO A 67 -5.02 -6.81 23.57
N ARG A 68 -6.01 -6.26 24.26
CA ARG A 68 -7.19 -6.95 24.84
C ARG A 68 -8.17 -7.43 23.77
N LEU A 69 -7.63 -7.96 22.68
CA LEU A 69 -8.35 -8.36 21.48
C LEU A 69 -7.78 -9.69 21.00
N GLY A 70 -8.60 -10.71 20.79
CA GLY A 70 -8.12 -12.05 20.46
C GLY A 70 -9.14 -12.89 19.69
N ALA A 71 -8.89 -14.18 19.58
CA ALA A 71 -9.77 -15.11 18.87
C ALA A 71 -10.13 -16.33 19.70
N VAL A 72 -11.32 -16.87 19.48
CA VAL A 72 -11.73 -18.21 19.92
C VAL A 72 -11.64 -19.17 18.74
N VAL A 73 -10.84 -20.23 18.90
CA VAL A 73 -10.60 -21.25 17.86
C VAL A 73 -10.78 -22.67 18.41
N PRO A 74 -11.30 -23.61 17.61
CA PRO A 74 -11.39 -25.00 18.03
C PRO A 74 -10.01 -25.68 18.01
N PRO A 75 -9.80 -26.76 18.79
CA PRO A 75 -8.51 -27.46 18.91
C PRO A 75 -7.87 -27.83 17.57
N ARG A 76 -8.66 -28.29 16.60
CA ARG A 76 -8.21 -28.63 15.23
C ARG A 76 -7.52 -27.48 14.46
N HIS A 77 -7.73 -26.23 14.86
CA HIS A 77 -7.14 -25.03 14.23
C HIS A 77 -6.10 -24.34 15.13
N ALA A 78 -5.95 -24.79 16.39
CA ALA A 78 -5.13 -24.14 17.40
C ALA A 78 -3.69 -23.90 16.95
N ARG A 79 -2.99 -24.93 16.47
CA ARG A 79 -1.57 -24.81 16.06
C ARG A 79 -1.35 -23.76 14.98
N ALA A 80 -2.26 -23.66 14.01
CA ALA A 80 -2.15 -22.66 12.95
C ALA A 80 -2.54 -21.27 13.44
N ALA A 81 -3.58 -21.18 14.29
CA ALA A 81 -4.04 -19.92 14.88
C ALA A 81 -2.96 -19.26 15.76
N VAL A 82 -2.32 -20.02 16.66
CA VAL A 82 -1.24 -19.52 17.54
C VAL A 82 -0.07 -18.93 16.73
N ARG A 83 0.19 -19.47 15.54
CA ARG A 83 1.29 -19.01 14.67
C ARG A 83 0.90 -17.84 13.75
N ALA A 84 -0.36 -17.77 13.35
CA ALA A 84 -0.81 -16.85 12.31
C ALA A 84 -1.53 -15.60 12.84
N LEU A 85 -2.21 -15.68 14.00
CA LEU A 85 -3.10 -14.61 14.45
C LEU A 85 -2.36 -13.43 15.10
N ALA A 86 -1.22 -13.65 15.75
CA ALA A 86 -0.46 -12.56 16.37
C ALA A 86 0.00 -11.50 15.35
N PRO A 87 0.61 -11.88 14.21
CA PRO A 87 0.94 -10.92 13.14
C PRO A 87 -0.27 -10.20 12.54
N LEU A 88 -1.47 -10.78 12.67
CA LEU A 88 -2.74 -10.19 12.25
C LEU A 88 -3.35 -9.28 13.31
N GLY A 89 -2.69 -9.04 14.45
CA GLY A 89 -3.13 -8.10 15.47
C GLY A 89 -3.91 -8.72 16.64
N ALA A 90 -4.01 -10.05 16.72
CA ALA A 90 -4.52 -10.70 17.92
C ALA A 90 -3.49 -10.61 19.06
N GLY A 91 -3.95 -10.35 20.28
CA GLY A 91 -3.17 -10.36 21.52
C GLY A 91 -3.28 -11.63 22.33
N LEU A 92 -4.30 -12.46 22.08
CA LEU A 92 -4.43 -13.80 22.64
C LEU A 92 -5.21 -14.75 21.73
N VAL A 93 -5.06 -16.05 21.98
CA VAL A 93 -5.87 -17.11 21.37
C VAL A 93 -6.48 -17.96 22.48
N GLU A 94 -7.80 -18.00 22.54
CA GLU A 94 -8.54 -18.98 23.34
C GLU A 94 -8.84 -20.22 22.49
N ILE A 95 -8.39 -21.39 22.95
CA ILE A 95 -8.72 -22.68 22.36
C ILE A 95 -9.94 -23.22 23.08
N ALA A 96 -11.06 -23.33 22.36
CA ALA A 96 -12.33 -23.74 22.94
C ALA A 96 -13.33 -24.27 21.89
N PRO A 97 -14.28 -25.14 22.30
CA PRO A 97 -14.25 -25.93 23.53
C PRO A 97 -13.12 -26.99 23.49
N VAL A 98 -12.62 -27.42 24.65
CA VAL A 98 -11.57 -28.46 24.76
C VAL A 98 -12.09 -29.65 25.55
N GLY A 99 -12.11 -30.84 24.92
CA GLY A 99 -12.40 -32.11 25.60
C GLY A 99 -11.14 -32.90 25.93
N ALA A 100 -11.30 -34.06 26.60
CA ALA A 100 -10.20 -34.93 26.98
C ALA A 100 -9.34 -35.39 25.77
N ALA A 101 -9.98 -35.71 24.65
CA ALA A 101 -9.30 -36.12 23.41
C ALA A 101 -8.44 -34.99 22.78
N ASP A 102 -8.71 -33.73 23.10
CA ASP A 102 -8.03 -32.58 22.52
C ASP A 102 -6.74 -32.20 23.27
N VAL A 103 -6.50 -32.74 24.47
CA VAL A 103 -5.38 -32.35 25.35
C VAL A 103 -4.04 -32.42 24.63
N ALA A 104 -3.76 -33.52 23.92
CA ALA A 104 -2.53 -33.68 23.15
C ALA A 104 -2.38 -32.62 22.04
N THR A 105 -3.48 -32.32 21.35
CA THR A 105 -3.53 -31.31 20.27
C THR A 105 -3.25 -29.91 20.81
N VAL A 106 -3.89 -29.55 21.94
CA VAL A 106 -3.70 -28.24 22.60
C VAL A 106 -2.27 -28.10 23.11
N ARG A 107 -1.73 -29.13 23.78
CA ARG A 107 -0.33 -29.16 24.22
C ARG A 107 0.62 -28.92 23.06
N ALA A 108 0.44 -29.61 21.94
CA ALA A 108 1.27 -29.45 20.75
C ALA A 108 1.13 -28.05 20.13
N ALA A 109 -0.06 -27.44 20.16
CA ALA A 109 -0.30 -26.09 19.65
C ALA A 109 0.36 -25.00 20.51
N ALA A 110 0.39 -25.18 21.84
CA ALA A 110 0.94 -24.20 22.78
C ALA A 110 2.47 -24.23 22.88
N ARG A 111 3.14 -25.29 22.39
CA ARG A 111 4.60 -25.37 22.33
C ARG A 111 5.19 -24.29 21.41
N GLY A 112 6.13 -23.51 21.94
CA GLY A 112 6.78 -22.43 21.18
C GLY A 112 5.83 -21.30 20.78
N ARG A 113 4.73 -21.11 21.54
CA ARG A 113 3.77 -20.02 21.34
C ARG A 113 4.46 -18.66 21.42
N ARG A 114 4.02 -17.74 20.56
CA ARG A 114 4.49 -16.33 20.53
C ARG A 114 3.39 -15.33 20.91
N ILE A 115 2.24 -15.87 21.28
CA ILE A 115 1.04 -15.15 21.68
C ILE A 115 0.46 -15.91 22.88
N PRO A 116 -0.08 -15.21 23.89
CA PRO A 116 -0.84 -15.83 24.97
C PRO A 116 -1.88 -16.83 24.45
N VAL A 117 -1.83 -18.05 24.98
CA VAL A 117 -2.75 -19.15 24.67
C VAL A 117 -3.54 -19.49 25.91
N MET A 118 -4.85 -19.47 25.78
CA MET A 118 -5.79 -19.88 26.81
C MET A 118 -6.52 -21.14 26.38
N ALA A 119 -6.88 -22.00 27.32
CA ALA A 119 -7.74 -23.14 27.06
C ALA A 119 -9.03 -23.00 27.87
N ARG A 120 -10.16 -23.32 27.23
CA ARG A 120 -11.46 -23.43 27.91
C ARG A 120 -11.99 -24.85 27.81
N PRO A 121 -11.74 -25.68 28.83
CA PRO A 121 -12.31 -27.01 28.94
C PRO A 121 -13.83 -26.96 28.94
N ALA A 122 -14.46 -27.98 28.36
CA ALA A 122 -15.91 -28.13 28.36
C ALA A 122 -16.31 -29.59 28.55
N GLY A 123 -17.50 -29.81 29.11
CA GLY A 123 -18.04 -31.14 29.38
C GLY A 123 -17.74 -31.64 30.79
N PRO A 124 -18.11 -32.90 31.10
CA PRO A 124 -18.02 -33.47 32.44
C PRO A 124 -16.57 -33.57 32.95
N ASP A 125 -15.61 -33.82 32.07
CA ASP A 125 -14.19 -33.94 32.42
C ASP A 125 -13.43 -32.61 32.48
N ALA A 126 -14.14 -31.47 32.46
CA ALA A 126 -13.53 -30.14 32.34
C ALA A 126 -12.45 -29.86 33.40
N ALA A 127 -12.64 -30.31 34.65
CA ALA A 127 -11.66 -30.15 35.73
C ALA A 127 -10.38 -30.97 35.49
N ALA A 128 -10.50 -32.21 35.04
CA ALA A 128 -9.34 -33.06 34.71
C ALA A 128 -8.58 -32.50 33.49
N VAL A 129 -9.30 -32.03 32.47
CA VAL A 129 -8.73 -31.38 31.29
C VAL A 129 -8.04 -30.07 31.67
N ALA A 130 -8.62 -29.28 32.57
CA ALA A 130 -8.01 -28.06 33.10
C ALA A 130 -6.66 -28.35 33.77
N ALA A 131 -6.63 -29.32 34.69
CA ALA A 131 -5.41 -29.73 35.39
C ALA A 131 -4.35 -30.25 34.40
N ALA A 132 -4.76 -31.03 33.39
CA ALA A 132 -3.85 -31.54 32.38
C ALA A 132 -3.27 -30.47 31.44
N LEU A 133 -3.93 -29.31 31.30
CA LEU A 133 -3.50 -28.23 30.40
C LEU A 133 -2.80 -27.08 31.12
N ALA A 134 -3.07 -26.85 32.40
CA ALA A 134 -2.52 -25.75 33.18
C ALA A 134 -0.99 -25.57 33.05
N PRO A 135 -0.15 -26.63 33.00
CA PRO A 135 1.31 -26.47 32.81
C PRO A 135 1.74 -26.07 31.40
N HIS A 136 0.82 -26.11 30.43
CA HIS A 136 1.14 -26.02 28.99
C HIS A 136 0.56 -24.79 28.31
N VAL A 137 -0.43 -24.13 28.90
CA VAL A 137 -1.06 -22.89 28.40
C VAL A 137 -0.80 -21.75 29.37
N ASP A 138 -1.07 -20.50 28.98
CA ASP A 138 -0.85 -19.34 29.86
C ASP A 138 -1.98 -19.17 30.88
N ALA A 139 -3.20 -19.57 30.53
CA ALA A 139 -4.34 -19.59 31.44
C ALA A 139 -5.36 -20.65 31.05
N VAL A 140 -6.07 -21.17 32.04
CA VAL A 140 -7.25 -22.02 31.85
C VAL A 140 -8.46 -21.25 32.37
N THR A 141 -9.46 -21.03 31.52
CA THR A 141 -10.67 -20.30 31.90
C THR A 141 -11.79 -21.31 32.15
N THR A 142 -12.38 -21.27 33.35
CA THR A 142 -13.51 -22.12 33.74
C THR A 142 -14.73 -21.24 33.98
N GLY A 143 -15.77 -21.38 33.15
CA GLY A 143 -17.03 -20.62 33.28
C GLY A 143 -17.10 -19.34 32.45
N ALA A 144 -18.16 -18.55 32.70
CA ALA A 144 -18.42 -17.28 32.03
C ALA A 144 -17.69 -16.15 32.74
N GLU A 145 -16.43 -15.91 32.38
CA GLU A 145 -15.74 -14.69 32.84
C GLU A 145 -16.40 -13.44 32.24
N HIS A 146 -17.03 -12.62 33.09
CA HIS A 146 -17.74 -11.40 32.66
C HIS A 146 -16.86 -10.39 31.91
N ARG A 147 -15.53 -10.47 32.07
CA ARG A 147 -14.54 -9.62 31.40
C ARG A 147 -14.11 -10.14 30.02
N LEU A 148 -14.43 -11.40 29.67
CA LEU A 148 -14.13 -12.02 28.37
C LEU A 148 -15.37 -12.02 27.47
N ARG A 149 -15.48 -11.02 26.59
CA ARG A 149 -16.58 -10.90 25.63
C ARG A 149 -16.26 -11.68 24.36
N ARG A 150 -16.82 -12.89 24.25
CA ARG A 150 -16.75 -13.73 23.05
C ARG A 150 -17.85 -13.30 22.09
N THR A 151 -17.51 -12.72 20.94
CA THR A 151 -18.48 -12.17 20.00
C THR A 151 -18.61 -13.00 18.74
N ALA A 152 -19.86 -13.22 18.32
CA ALA A 152 -20.23 -13.70 16.98
C ALA A 152 -20.63 -12.56 16.04
N ASP A 153 -20.81 -11.34 16.57
CA ASP A 153 -21.09 -10.14 15.81
C ASP A 153 -19.80 -9.63 15.13
N PRO A 154 -19.76 -9.52 13.78
CA PRO A 154 -18.61 -9.02 13.05
C PRO A 154 -18.41 -7.50 13.18
N SER A 155 -19.33 -6.76 13.80
CA SER A 155 -19.29 -5.30 13.90
C SER A 155 -18.00 -4.79 14.56
N VAL A 156 -17.21 -4.05 13.78
CA VAL A 156 -16.00 -3.36 14.24
C VAL A 156 -16.34 -2.33 15.31
N ASP A 157 -17.41 -1.56 15.14
CA ASP A 157 -17.81 -0.50 16.08
C ASP A 157 -18.31 -1.06 17.41
N ALA A 158 -19.00 -2.22 17.39
CA ALA A 158 -19.42 -2.89 18.62
C ALA A 158 -18.21 -3.41 19.41
N ALA A 159 -17.23 -4.00 18.72
CA ALA A 159 -16.00 -4.48 19.34
C ALA A 159 -15.13 -3.33 19.87
N ALA A 160 -15.01 -2.22 19.10
CA ALA A 160 -14.26 -1.04 19.53
C ALA A 160 -14.87 -0.40 20.78
N ARG A 161 -16.21 -0.22 20.82
CA ARG A 161 -16.91 0.29 22.02
C ARG A 161 -16.74 -0.62 23.23
N ALA A 162 -16.70 -1.94 23.03
CA ALA A 162 -16.45 -2.87 24.13
C ALA A 162 -15.04 -2.73 24.72
N LEU A 163 -14.06 -2.26 23.93
CA LEU A 163 -12.69 -2.04 24.39
C LEU A 163 -12.49 -0.72 25.15
N ASP A 164 -13.49 0.17 25.15
CA ASP A 164 -13.44 1.42 25.93
C ASP A 164 -13.47 1.16 27.44
N ASP A 165 -14.10 0.06 27.88
CA ASP A 165 -13.91 -0.47 29.24
C ASP A 165 -12.52 -1.14 29.34
N PRO A 166 -11.58 -0.63 30.18
CA PRO A 166 -10.24 -1.20 30.35
C PRO A 166 -10.23 -2.65 30.85
N GLY A 167 -11.29 -3.09 31.52
CA GLY A 167 -11.43 -4.45 32.06
C GLY A 167 -11.89 -5.48 31.04
N THR A 168 -12.45 -5.05 29.91
CA THR A 168 -13.06 -5.95 28.92
C THR A 168 -12.03 -6.44 27.89
N THR A 169 -12.10 -7.71 27.53
CA THR A 169 -11.34 -8.30 26.41
C THR A 169 -12.29 -8.88 25.39
N VAL A 170 -12.08 -8.56 24.12
CA VAL A 170 -12.95 -9.02 23.03
C VAL A 170 -12.31 -10.20 22.31
N LEU A 171 -13.02 -11.32 22.22
CA LEU A 171 -12.58 -12.50 21.49
C LEU A 171 -13.50 -12.76 20.28
N ALA A 172 -12.95 -12.62 19.08
CA ALA A 172 -13.65 -12.96 17.85
C ALA A 172 -13.81 -14.48 17.73
N THR A 173 -15.04 -14.95 17.57
CA THR A 173 -15.29 -16.34 17.22
C THR A 173 -14.81 -16.66 15.80
N THR A 174 -14.70 -17.95 15.48
CA THR A 174 -14.30 -18.37 14.12
C THR A 174 -15.26 -17.86 13.05
N SER A 175 -16.56 -17.69 13.34
CA SER A 175 -17.54 -17.12 12.40
C SER A 175 -17.23 -15.67 12.03
N VAL A 176 -16.83 -14.84 13.02
CA VAL A 176 -16.39 -13.46 12.78
C VAL A 176 -15.21 -13.42 11.82
N LEU A 177 -14.18 -14.24 12.05
CA LEU A 177 -12.99 -14.25 11.18
C LEU A 177 -13.29 -14.75 9.77
N VAL A 178 -14.23 -15.68 9.61
CA VAL A 178 -14.68 -16.15 8.30
C VAL A 178 -15.50 -15.09 7.56
N HIS A 179 -16.38 -14.38 8.26
CA HIS A 179 -17.29 -13.41 7.66
C HIS A 179 -16.60 -12.06 7.41
N ALA A 180 -16.05 -11.44 8.45
CA ALA A 180 -15.41 -10.13 8.39
C ALA A 180 -14.03 -10.17 7.71
N GLY A 181 -13.37 -11.33 7.73
CA GLY A 181 -12.00 -11.51 7.27
C GLY A 181 -10.98 -11.28 8.40
N PRO A 182 -9.73 -11.74 8.22
CA PRO A 182 -8.69 -11.66 9.25
C PRO A 182 -8.17 -10.23 9.49
N GLY A 183 -8.43 -9.27 8.58
CA GLY A 183 -8.12 -7.86 8.82
C GLY A 183 -9.00 -7.21 9.90
N TRP A 184 -9.98 -7.94 10.45
CA TRP A 184 -10.91 -7.46 11.47
C TRP A 184 -10.17 -6.91 12.70
N PHE A 185 -9.11 -7.58 13.16
CA PHE A 185 -8.32 -7.13 14.31
C PHE A 185 -7.71 -5.75 14.12
N ALA A 186 -7.10 -5.49 12.96
CA ALA A 186 -6.57 -4.17 12.63
C ALA A 186 -7.67 -3.12 12.59
N ARG A 187 -8.82 -3.41 11.97
CA ARG A 187 -9.94 -2.46 11.91
C ARG A 187 -10.50 -2.12 13.29
N VAL A 188 -10.66 -3.12 14.17
CA VAL A 188 -11.05 -2.89 15.57
C VAL A 188 -10.01 -2.08 16.31
N THR A 189 -8.71 -2.37 16.12
CA THR A 189 -7.62 -1.60 16.73
C THR A 189 -7.63 -0.15 16.27
N GLU A 190 -7.80 0.09 14.97
CA GLU A 190 -7.88 1.44 14.38
C GLU A 190 -9.09 2.22 14.90
N ALA A 191 -10.27 1.57 14.96
CA ALA A 191 -11.51 2.17 15.48
C ALA A 191 -11.43 2.45 16.99
N ALA A 192 -10.79 1.56 17.75
CA ALA A 192 -10.53 1.73 19.17
C ALA A 192 -9.29 2.60 19.45
N THR A 193 -8.78 3.38 18.49
CA THR A 193 -7.69 4.33 18.71
C THR A 193 -8.25 5.76 18.80
N PRO A 194 -7.99 6.54 19.88
CA PRO A 194 -8.50 7.89 20.02
C PRO A 194 -7.87 8.81 18.99
N ALA A 195 -8.72 9.60 18.33
CA ALA A 195 -8.28 10.65 17.45
C ALA A 195 -8.01 11.92 18.25
N ARG A 196 -6.85 12.56 18.05
CA ARG A 196 -6.69 13.99 18.36
C ARG A 196 -7.22 14.84 17.19
N PRO A 197 -7.58 16.12 17.44
CA PRO A 197 -7.98 17.03 16.37
C PRO A 197 -6.92 17.15 15.27
N LEU A 198 -7.36 17.33 14.03
CA LEU A 198 -6.46 17.51 12.89
C LEU A 198 -5.67 18.82 13.02
N PRO A 199 -4.39 18.82 12.64
CA PRO A 199 -3.57 20.02 12.67
C PRO A 199 -4.08 21.01 11.63
N THR A 200 -4.12 22.28 12.01
CA THR A 200 -4.54 23.38 11.13
C THR A 200 -3.33 24.03 10.46
N ALA A 201 -3.55 24.77 9.36
CA ALA A 201 -2.48 25.52 8.70
C ALA A 201 -1.81 26.56 9.62
N ARG A 202 -2.51 26.99 10.68
CA ARG A 202 -1.97 27.90 11.71
C ARG A 202 -0.83 27.29 12.52
N GLU A 203 -0.67 25.96 12.52
CA GLU A 203 0.48 25.29 13.15
C GLU A 203 1.76 25.39 12.32
N ILE A 204 1.69 25.86 11.06
CA ILE A 204 2.86 26.15 10.24
C ILE A 204 3.41 27.51 10.67
N GLY A 205 4.35 27.48 11.63
CA GLY A 205 5.05 28.68 12.08
C GLY A 205 6.03 29.24 11.04
N ARG A 206 6.66 30.37 11.35
CA ARG A 206 7.67 30.99 10.47
C ARG A 206 9.00 30.23 10.40
N ASP A 207 9.32 29.41 11.40
CA ASP A 207 10.57 28.64 11.46
C ASP A 207 10.45 27.30 10.70
N PRO A 208 11.15 27.12 9.56
CA PRO A 208 11.09 25.89 8.77
C PRO A 208 11.58 24.65 9.54
N ARG A 209 12.48 24.84 10.52
CA ARG A 209 13.00 23.72 11.34
C ARG A 209 11.89 23.12 12.21
N ARG A 210 10.82 23.86 12.47
CA ARG A 210 9.67 23.41 13.27
C ARG A 210 8.48 22.97 12.42
N TRP A 211 8.56 23.08 11.10
CA TRP A 211 7.48 22.67 10.22
C TRP A 211 7.12 21.19 10.39
N PRO A 212 5.82 20.87 10.33
CA PRO A 212 5.38 19.51 10.47
C PRO A 212 5.81 18.68 9.26
N ALA A 213 6.11 17.40 9.50
CA ALA A 213 6.60 16.46 8.48
C ALA A 213 5.70 16.39 7.23
N TRP A 214 4.38 16.46 7.40
CA TRP A 214 3.44 16.44 6.28
C TRP A 214 3.58 17.66 5.36
N TRP A 215 3.99 18.82 5.89
CA TRP A 215 4.16 20.02 5.06
C TRP A 215 5.38 19.90 4.16
N TRP A 216 6.52 19.44 4.71
CA TRP A 216 7.68 19.08 3.91
C TRP A 216 7.33 18.05 2.83
N GLY A 217 6.55 17.03 3.18
CA GLY A 217 6.11 16.01 2.22
C GLY A 217 5.26 16.58 1.08
N THR A 218 4.36 17.52 1.40
CA THR A 218 3.57 18.24 0.40
C THR A 218 4.45 19.09 -0.52
N LEU A 219 5.45 19.81 0.03
CA LEU A 219 6.37 20.62 -0.77
C LEU A 219 7.18 19.78 -1.76
N VAL A 220 7.64 18.60 -1.36
CA VAL A 220 8.28 17.65 -2.29
C VAL A 220 7.31 17.24 -3.39
N GLY A 221 6.07 16.92 -3.05
CA GLY A 221 5.06 16.53 -4.04
C GLY A 221 4.77 17.64 -5.05
N VAL A 222 4.59 18.88 -4.58
CA VAL A 222 4.42 20.07 -5.43
C VAL A 222 5.66 20.31 -6.29
N GLY A 223 6.86 20.20 -5.71
CA GLY A 223 8.12 20.30 -6.45
C GLY A 223 8.23 19.29 -7.58
N MET A 224 7.84 18.03 -7.34
CA MET A 224 7.80 16.99 -8.38
C MET A 224 6.76 17.27 -9.47
N ILE A 225 5.59 17.84 -9.13
CA ILE A 225 4.60 18.29 -10.13
C ILE A 225 5.20 19.39 -11.00
N CYS A 226 5.78 20.43 -10.40
CA CYS A 226 6.39 21.53 -11.14
C CYS A 226 7.54 21.05 -12.03
N ALA A 227 8.40 20.16 -11.52
CA ALA A 227 9.48 19.56 -12.29
C ALA A 227 8.95 18.73 -13.46
N GLY A 228 7.90 17.92 -13.25
CA GLY A 228 7.26 17.14 -14.31
C GLY A 228 6.61 18.03 -15.39
N ILE A 229 5.92 19.10 -14.99
CA ILE A 229 5.37 20.08 -15.95
C ILE A 229 6.50 20.77 -16.74
N GLY A 230 7.60 21.14 -16.07
CA GLY A 230 8.78 21.69 -16.72
C GLY A 230 9.39 20.72 -17.75
N ALA A 231 9.56 19.45 -17.37
CA ALA A 231 10.04 18.39 -18.26
C ALA A 231 9.10 18.20 -19.48
N ALA A 232 7.78 18.22 -19.27
CA ALA A 232 6.81 18.17 -20.37
C ALA A 232 6.93 19.39 -21.30
N ALA A 233 7.12 20.60 -20.75
CA ALA A 233 7.31 21.81 -21.55
C ALA A 233 8.60 21.74 -22.38
N ILE A 234 9.68 21.20 -21.83
CA ILE A 234 10.94 20.97 -22.55
C ILE A 234 10.73 19.95 -23.68
N ALA A 235 10.08 18.82 -23.39
CA ALA A 235 9.82 17.78 -24.38
C ALA A 235 8.85 18.24 -25.49
N LEU A 236 7.90 19.12 -25.17
CA LEU A 236 6.99 19.73 -26.15
C LEU A 236 7.62 20.90 -26.91
N GLY A 237 8.60 21.60 -26.33
CA GLY A 237 9.31 22.72 -26.96
C GLY A 237 10.63 22.27 -27.60
N PRO A 238 11.78 22.59 -26.99
CA PRO A 238 13.09 22.42 -27.60
C PRO A 238 13.55 20.96 -27.73
N VAL A 239 12.94 20.01 -27.01
CA VAL A 239 13.33 18.58 -26.89
C VAL A 239 14.73 18.38 -26.28
N LEU A 240 15.76 19.06 -26.79
CA LEU A 240 17.13 19.08 -26.29
C LEU A 240 17.46 20.44 -25.68
N LEU A 241 18.03 20.44 -24.47
CA LEU A 241 18.57 21.64 -23.85
C LEU A 241 20.03 21.88 -24.26
N TRP A 242 20.63 22.97 -23.77
CA TRP A 242 22.02 23.32 -24.11
C TRP A 242 23.00 22.22 -23.67
N TYR A 243 22.86 21.68 -22.46
CA TYR A 243 23.72 20.61 -21.96
C TYR A 243 23.51 19.27 -22.68
N ASP A 244 22.30 19.02 -23.22
CA ASP A 244 22.05 17.84 -24.05
C ASP A 244 22.84 17.94 -25.36
N ARG A 245 22.80 19.11 -25.99
CA ARG A 245 23.54 19.39 -27.24
C ARG A 245 25.06 19.37 -27.01
N ASP A 246 25.53 19.94 -25.91
CA ASP A 246 26.96 19.93 -25.55
C ASP A 246 27.47 18.50 -25.29
N HIS A 247 26.65 17.67 -24.63
CA HIS A 247 26.98 16.27 -24.40
C HIS A 247 27.01 15.49 -25.72
N LEU A 248 25.97 15.62 -26.56
CA LEU A 248 25.86 14.89 -27.82
C LEU A 248 26.81 15.43 -28.91
N GLY A 249 27.24 16.69 -28.82
CA GLY A 249 27.94 17.38 -29.91
C GLY A 249 27.08 17.55 -31.16
N ALA A 250 25.76 17.49 -31.03
CA ALA A 250 24.80 17.43 -32.12
C ALA A 250 23.50 18.16 -31.75
N ASP A 251 22.80 18.70 -32.75
CA ASP A 251 21.50 19.33 -32.60
C ASP A 251 20.34 18.43 -33.06
N LEU A 252 19.11 18.96 -32.97
CA LEU A 252 17.91 18.23 -33.41
C LEU A 252 17.89 17.92 -34.91
N GLY A 253 18.49 18.78 -35.73
CA GLY A 253 18.62 18.59 -37.17
C GLY A 253 19.56 17.42 -37.48
N ASP A 254 20.70 17.37 -36.78
CA ASP A 254 21.65 16.26 -36.87
C ASP A 254 20.99 14.92 -36.49
N LEU A 255 20.26 14.88 -35.38
CA LEU A 255 19.54 13.67 -34.97
C LEU A 255 18.46 13.26 -35.98
N ARG A 256 17.78 14.23 -36.60
CA ARG A 256 16.79 13.97 -37.65
C ARG A 256 17.43 13.41 -38.92
N ALA A 257 18.66 13.81 -39.23
CA ALA A 257 19.42 13.27 -40.35
C ALA A 257 19.83 11.80 -40.14
N LEU A 258 20.08 11.39 -38.88
CA LEU A 258 20.33 9.98 -38.53
C LEU A 258 19.07 9.12 -38.63
N SER A 259 17.96 9.61 -38.08
CA SER A 259 16.65 9.02 -38.29
C SER A 259 15.58 10.08 -38.11
N HIS A 260 14.68 10.18 -39.09
CA HIS A 260 13.54 11.09 -39.03
C HIS A 260 12.69 10.89 -37.75
N HIS A 261 12.67 9.66 -37.22
CA HIS A 261 11.88 9.26 -36.06
C HIS A 261 12.59 9.46 -34.72
N LEU A 262 13.91 9.65 -34.69
CA LEU A 262 14.69 9.73 -33.46
C LEU A 262 14.28 10.89 -32.53
N PRO A 263 14.07 12.14 -33.02
CA PRO A 263 13.55 13.21 -32.17
C PRO A 263 12.15 12.93 -31.61
N HIS A 264 11.30 12.28 -32.39
CA HIS A 264 9.95 11.89 -31.95
C HIS A 264 10.01 10.81 -30.88
N PHE A 265 10.96 9.88 -31.01
CA PHE A 265 11.27 8.89 -29.99
C PHE A 265 11.75 9.57 -28.69
N LEU A 266 12.75 10.44 -28.72
CA LEU A 266 13.19 11.14 -27.49
C LEU A 266 12.05 11.91 -26.82
N ARG A 267 11.19 12.55 -27.61
CA ARG A 267 10.00 13.26 -27.11
C ARG A 267 9.02 12.34 -26.40
N HIS A 268 8.77 11.13 -26.92
CA HIS A 268 7.80 10.21 -26.32
C HIS A 268 8.23 9.72 -24.95
N ASP A 269 9.50 9.36 -24.80
CA ASP A 269 10.08 8.93 -23.52
C ASP A 269 10.02 10.07 -22.50
N ARG A 270 10.44 11.29 -22.89
CA ARG A 270 10.45 12.46 -21.99
C ARG A 270 9.05 12.90 -21.56
N ILE A 271 8.05 12.86 -22.44
CA ILE A 271 6.65 13.17 -22.07
C ILE A 271 6.08 12.10 -21.12
N THR A 272 6.39 10.83 -21.36
CA THR A 272 5.94 9.72 -20.50
C THR A 272 6.60 9.79 -19.12
N MET A 273 7.90 10.11 -19.06
CA MET A 273 8.62 10.39 -17.82
C MET A 273 8.00 11.59 -17.09
N ALA A 274 7.73 12.70 -17.78
CA ALA A 274 7.11 13.89 -17.20
C ALA A 274 5.75 13.58 -16.56
N GLY A 275 4.89 12.81 -17.24
CA GLY A 275 3.62 12.34 -16.68
C GLY A 275 3.80 11.48 -15.42
N THR A 276 4.84 10.66 -15.40
CA THR A 276 5.22 9.85 -14.22
C THR A 276 5.70 10.72 -13.06
N MET A 277 6.48 11.78 -13.31
CA MET A 277 6.90 12.74 -12.28
C MET A 277 5.70 13.46 -11.65
N VAL A 278 4.75 13.91 -12.47
CA VAL A 278 3.49 14.51 -11.99
C VAL A 278 2.70 13.50 -11.17
N THR A 279 2.63 12.24 -11.61
CA THR A 279 2.00 11.13 -10.88
C THR A 279 2.59 10.95 -9.48
N ILE A 280 3.93 10.87 -9.37
CA ILE A 280 4.63 10.80 -8.07
C ILE A 280 4.29 12.00 -7.22
N GLY A 281 4.34 13.20 -7.79
CA GLY A 281 4.07 14.44 -7.07
C GLY A 281 2.65 14.49 -6.49
N VAL A 282 1.63 14.10 -7.28
CA VAL A 282 0.24 13.98 -6.84
C VAL A 282 0.10 12.96 -5.71
N LEU A 283 0.71 11.78 -5.84
CA LEU A 283 0.70 10.74 -4.81
C LEU A 283 1.37 11.22 -3.52
N TYR A 284 2.45 12.00 -3.63
CA TYR A 284 3.18 12.55 -2.48
C TYR A 284 2.40 13.62 -1.76
N VAL A 285 1.73 14.53 -2.49
CA VAL A 285 0.77 15.48 -1.90
C VAL A 285 -0.35 14.72 -1.19
N GLY A 286 -0.91 13.69 -1.82
CA GLY A 286 -1.95 12.83 -1.25
C GLY A 286 -1.50 12.12 0.03
N LEU A 287 -0.37 11.42 0.01
CA LEU A 287 0.19 10.72 1.17
C LEU A 287 0.55 11.68 2.30
N ALA A 288 1.07 12.87 1.99
CA ALA A 288 1.46 13.84 2.99
C ALA A 288 0.24 14.56 3.60
N ALA A 289 -0.56 15.25 2.80
CA ALA A 289 -1.71 16.03 3.25
C ALA A 289 -2.91 15.16 3.67
N GLY A 290 -3.08 14.01 3.02
CA GLY A 290 -4.09 13.00 3.32
C GLY A 290 -3.67 12.13 4.50
N GLY A 291 -2.56 11.40 4.37
CA GLY A 291 -2.14 10.39 5.34
C GLY A 291 -1.32 10.92 6.51
N MET A 292 -0.14 11.47 6.25
CA MET A 292 0.82 11.90 7.29
C MET A 292 0.23 12.97 8.20
N ARG A 293 -0.55 13.91 7.64
CA ARG A 293 -1.26 14.96 8.40
C ARG A 293 -2.27 14.39 9.40
N ARG A 294 -2.92 13.27 9.07
CA ARG A 294 -3.85 12.53 9.95
C ARG A 294 -3.12 11.63 10.96
N GLY A 295 -1.78 11.64 10.95
CA GLY A 295 -0.96 10.81 11.83
C GLY A 295 -0.91 9.35 11.38
N TRP A 296 -1.39 9.01 10.18
CA TRP A 296 -1.35 7.63 9.66
C TRP A 296 0.11 7.16 9.51
N PRO A 297 0.55 6.17 10.31
CA PRO A 297 1.96 5.81 10.30
C PRO A 297 2.39 5.14 8.98
N TRP A 298 1.45 4.49 8.27
CA TRP A 298 1.64 3.82 6.98
C TRP A 298 1.85 4.80 5.84
N ALA A 299 1.24 5.99 5.89
CA ALA A 299 1.41 6.98 4.84
C ALA A 299 2.87 7.46 4.75
N ARG A 300 3.51 7.70 5.90
CA ARG A 300 4.96 8.00 5.96
C ARG A 300 5.82 6.86 5.42
N GLN A 301 5.43 5.60 5.64
CA GLN A 301 6.19 4.45 5.13
C GLN A 301 6.03 4.27 3.62
N ALA A 302 4.81 4.44 3.09
CA ALA A 302 4.57 4.43 1.66
C ALA A 302 5.37 5.52 0.95
N TYR A 303 5.34 6.74 1.52
CA TYR A 303 6.12 7.88 1.06
C TYR A 303 7.64 7.59 1.09
N LEU A 304 8.14 7.04 2.21
CA LEU A 304 9.54 6.63 2.34
C LEU A 304 9.96 5.56 1.33
N ALA A 305 9.17 4.49 1.18
CA ALA A 305 9.49 3.37 0.31
C ALA A 305 9.56 3.82 -1.16
N SER A 306 8.59 4.62 -1.59
CA SER A 306 8.60 5.22 -2.93
C SER A 306 9.81 6.14 -3.13
N GLY A 307 10.11 7.02 -2.16
CA GLY A 307 11.24 7.95 -2.28
C GLY A 307 12.61 7.27 -2.27
N TRP A 308 12.77 6.18 -1.52
CA TRP A 308 14.00 5.39 -1.54
C TRP A 308 14.21 4.58 -2.82
N ILE A 309 13.18 4.44 -3.66
CA ILE A 309 13.32 3.93 -5.02
C ILE A 309 13.62 5.07 -5.98
N GLY A 310 12.90 6.19 -5.85
CA GLY A 310 13.00 7.32 -6.78
C GLY A 310 14.29 8.13 -6.66
N PHE A 311 14.74 8.50 -5.46
CA PHE A 311 15.93 9.37 -5.33
C PHE A 311 17.24 8.72 -5.79
N PRO A 312 17.49 7.42 -5.54
CA PRO A 312 18.69 6.76 -6.03
C PRO A 312 18.77 6.62 -7.56
N THR A 313 17.72 6.91 -8.33
CA THR A 313 17.80 6.86 -9.80
C THR A 313 18.82 7.85 -10.35
N LEU A 314 19.17 8.91 -9.60
CA LEU A 314 20.29 9.79 -9.92
C LEU A 314 21.62 9.03 -10.06
N LEU A 315 21.80 7.90 -9.36
CA LEU A 315 23.01 7.07 -9.46
C LEU A 315 23.14 6.37 -10.81
N TYR A 316 22.03 6.15 -11.54
CA TYR A 316 22.10 5.65 -12.92
C TYR A 316 22.90 6.59 -13.81
N PHE A 317 22.82 7.89 -13.53
CA PHE A 317 23.46 8.94 -14.32
C PHE A 317 24.98 8.96 -14.14
N LEU A 318 25.45 8.62 -12.94
CA LEU A 318 26.88 8.44 -12.67
C LEU A 318 27.45 7.22 -13.42
N GLY A 319 26.68 6.14 -13.52
CA GLY A 319 27.10 4.92 -14.23
C GLY A 319 27.16 5.06 -15.75
N LEU A 320 26.34 5.93 -16.33
CA LEU A 320 26.22 6.13 -17.79
C LEU A 320 27.05 7.31 -18.33
N GLY A 321 27.74 8.06 -17.46
CA GLY A 321 28.65 9.14 -17.86
C GLY A 321 27.97 10.46 -18.27
N PHE A 322 26.66 10.61 -18.02
CA PHE A 322 25.91 11.84 -18.29
C PHE A 322 25.14 12.28 -17.05
N VAL A 323 25.64 13.33 -16.38
CA VAL A 323 24.99 13.94 -15.21
C VAL A 323 24.13 15.12 -15.68
N GLU A 324 22.82 14.91 -15.71
CA GLU A 324 21.84 15.87 -16.22
C GLU A 324 21.66 17.04 -15.20
N PRO A 325 21.99 18.30 -15.56
CA PRO A 325 22.00 19.41 -14.62
C PRO A 325 20.64 19.74 -13.98
N LEU A 326 19.54 19.67 -14.74
CA LEU A 326 18.21 20.02 -14.25
C LEU A 326 17.72 18.97 -13.24
N HIS A 327 17.81 17.69 -13.55
CA HIS A 327 17.45 16.63 -12.61
C HIS A 327 18.34 16.63 -11.37
N THR A 328 19.63 16.94 -11.51
CA THR A 328 20.54 17.12 -10.38
C THR A 328 20.07 18.28 -9.49
N ALA A 329 19.71 19.42 -10.07
CA ALA A 329 19.19 20.56 -9.33
C ALA A 329 17.86 20.25 -8.61
N VAL A 330 16.92 19.61 -9.31
CA VAL A 330 15.64 19.17 -8.72
C VAL A 330 15.90 18.21 -7.56
N THR A 331 16.79 17.24 -7.73
CA THR A 331 17.14 16.28 -6.66
C THR A 331 17.81 16.96 -5.47
N ALA A 332 18.75 17.88 -5.71
CA ALA A 332 19.44 18.62 -4.66
C ALA A 332 18.49 19.48 -3.80
N VAL A 333 17.41 19.99 -4.40
CA VAL A 333 16.38 20.75 -3.69
C VAL A 333 15.38 19.84 -2.97
N LEU A 334 14.88 18.80 -3.64
CA LEU A 334 13.79 17.98 -3.10
C LEU A 334 14.26 16.92 -2.11
N PHE A 335 15.49 16.41 -2.22
CA PHE A 335 16.00 15.36 -1.34
C PHE A 335 16.12 15.80 0.13
N PRO A 336 16.68 16.99 0.47
CA PRO A 336 16.67 17.49 1.84
C PRO A 336 15.25 17.66 2.41
N MET A 337 14.30 18.09 1.58
CA MET A 337 12.89 18.21 1.97
C MET A 337 12.25 16.83 2.23
N PHE A 338 12.55 15.83 1.40
CA PHE A 338 12.14 14.45 1.61
C PHE A 338 12.68 13.89 2.93
N LEU A 339 13.96 14.16 3.24
CA LEU A 339 14.53 13.79 4.53
C LEU A 339 13.84 14.51 5.69
N ALA A 340 13.54 15.81 5.57
CA ALA A 340 12.79 16.55 6.59
C ALA A 340 11.37 15.97 6.80
N ALA A 341 10.69 15.58 5.72
CA ALA A 341 9.36 14.97 5.74
C ALA A 341 9.36 13.60 6.44
N THR A 342 10.48 12.89 6.43
CA THR A 342 10.54 11.50 6.87
C THR A 342 11.37 11.28 8.14
N ARG A 343 12.25 12.20 8.55
CA ARG A 343 13.09 12.05 9.75
C ARG A 343 12.28 11.91 11.05
N ARG A 344 11.19 12.66 11.20
CA ARG A 344 10.40 12.68 12.44
C ARG A 344 9.36 11.57 12.48
N ARG A 345 9.12 11.02 13.68
CA ARG A 345 7.99 10.10 13.90
C ARG A 345 6.68 10.87 13.69
N PRO A 346 5.64 10.23 13.13
CA PRO A 346 4.32 10.85 13.01
C PRO A 346 3.84 11.30 14.40
N PRO A 347 3.17 12.44 14.50
CA PRO A 347 2.43 12.77 15.73
C PRO A 347 1.43 11.64 16.01
N GLY A 348 1.02 11.50 17.28
CA GLY A 348 0.03 10.51 17.70
C GLY A 348 -1.25 10.53 16.85
N PRO A 349 -2.06 9.46 16.90
CA PRO A 349 -3.23 9.26 16.05
C PRO A 349 -4.16 10.48 15.98
N ARG A 350 -4.52 10.88 14.74
CA ARG A 350 -5.48 11.96 14.47
C ARG A 350 -6.54 11.55 13.45
N TRP A 351 -6.63 10.26 13.15
CA TRP A 351 -7.60 9.71 12.23
C TRP A 351 -8.89 9.35 12.97
N SER A 352 -10.02 9.43 12.28
CA SER A 352 -11.28 8.85 12.72
C SER A 352 -11.70 7.75 11.75
N VAL A 353 -12.20 6.64 12.28
CA VAL A 353 -12.69 5.52 11.48
C VAL A 353 -14.21 5.65 11.37
N ARG A 354 -14.73 5.60 10.15
CA ARG A 354 -16.18 5.54 9.91
C ARG A 354 -16.66 4.10 10.01
N PRO A 355 -17.93 3.87 10.40
CA PRO A 355 -18.56 2.56 10.32
C PRO A 355 -18.40 1.94 8.93
N GLU A 356 -18.19 0.62 8.85
CA GLU A 356 -17.87 -0.09 7.61
C GLU A 356 -18.94 0.07 6.51
N GLY A 357 -20.17 0.45 6.88
CA GLY A 357 -21.27 0.67 5.93
C GLY A 357 -21.82 -0.64 5.34
N PRO A 358 -22.61 -0.56 4.26
CA PRO A 358 -23.22 -1.72 3.64
C PRO A 358 -22.20 -2.70 3.05
N ASP A 359 -22.42 -4.00 3.27
CA ASP A 359 -21.52 -5.06 2.80
C ASP A 359 -21.30 -5.03 1.28
N ARG A 360 -22.34 -4.74 0.49
CA ARG A 360 -22.22 -4.67 -0.97
C ARG A 360 -21.23 -3.59 -1.43
N GLU A 361 -21.26 -2.43 -0.79
CA GLU A 361 -20.32 -1.33 -1.08
C GLU A 361 -18.89 -1.73 -0.68
N ARG A 362 -18.72 -2.30 0.51
CA ARG A 362 -17.43 -2.79 0.99
C ARG A 362 -16.84 -3.85 0.06
N HIS A 363 -17.61 -4.85 -0.35
CA HIS A 363 -17.12 -5.90 -1.25
C HIS A 363 -16.69 -5.35 -2.61
N ARG A 364 -17.50 -4.46 -3.23
CA ARG A 364 -17.13 -3.79 -4.49
C ARG A 364 -15.84 -2.97 -4.33
N ALA A 365 -15.73 -2.23 -3.24
CA ALA A 365 -14.53 -1.45 -2.95
C ALA A 365 -13.29 -2.35 -2.76
N LEU A 366 -13.41 -3.53 -2.15
CA LEU A 366 -12.31 -4.48 -2.00
C LEU A 366 -11.89 -5.10 -3.34
N VAL A 367 -12.83 -5.31 -4.28
CA VAL A 367 -12.51 -5.69 -5.67
C VAL A 367 -11.73 -4.56 -6.34
N GLY A 368 -12.19 -3.31 -6.20
CA GLY A 368 -11.47 -2.16 -6.74
C GLY A 368 -10.07 -1.99 -6.12
N GLN A 369 -9.93 -2.27 -4.82
CA GLN A 369 -8.65 -2.28 -4.13
C GLN A 369 -7.69 -3.30 -4.74
N LEU A 370 -8.16 -4.53 -4.98
CA LEU A 370 -7.37 -5.58 -5.62
C LEU A 370 -6.90 -5.17 -7.01
N LEU A 371 -7.79 -4.61 -7.83
CA LEU A 371 -7.45 -4.14 -9.18
C LEU A 371 -6.34 -3.08 -9.15
N LEU A 372 -6.42 -2.09 -8.26
CA LEU A 372 -5.37 -1.05 -8.15
C LEU A 372 -4.04 -1.60 -7.62
N ILE A 373 -4.07 -2.56 -6.70
CA ILE A 373 -2.86 -3.25 -6.24
C ILE A 373 -2.21 -4.01 -7.40
N LEU A 374 -3.00 -4.77 -8.18
CA LEU A 374 -2.50 -5.52 -9.34
C LEU A 374 -1.96 -4.59 -10.42
N THR A 375 -2.64 -3.49 -10.73
CA THR A 375 -2.13 -2.47 -11.66
C THR A 375 -0.81 -1.89 -11.15
N GLY A 376 -0.72 -1.54 -9.87
CA GLY A 376 0.52 -1.04 -9.27
C GLY A 376 1.67 -2.06 -9.37
N PHE A 377 1.42 -3.35 -9.15
CA PHE A 377 2.42 -4.40 -9.37
C PHE A 377 2.81 -4.53 -10.85
N GLY A 378 1.85 -4.42 -11.78
CA GLY A 378 2.14 -4.39 -13.21
C GLY A 378 3.04 -3.22 -13.61
N LEU A 379 2.77 -2.02 -13.10
CA LEU A 379 3.63 -0.84 -13.31
C LEU A 379 5.02 -1.03 -12.69
N LEU A 380 5.11 -1.68 -11.52
CA LEU A 380 6.39 -1.97 -10.88
C LEU A 380 7.24 -2.92 -11.74
N VAL A 381 6.63 -3.99 -12.27
CA VAL A 381 7.30 -4.92 -13.18
C VAL A 381 7.70 -4.20 -14.47
N GLY A 382 6.80 -3.40 -15.07
CA GLY A 382 7.10 -2.61 -16.26
C GLY A 382 8.26 -1.63 -16.06
N GLY A 383 8.28 -0.90 -14.93
CA GLY A 383 9.38 0.00 -14.58
C GLY A 383 10.70 -0.74 -14.38
N ALA A 384 10.68 -1.90 -13.73
CA ALA A 384 11.87 -2.74 -13.59
C ALA A 384 12.38 -3.24 -14.94
N THR A 385 11.48 -3.71 -15.81
CA THR A 385 11.83 -4.15 -17.18
C THR A 385 12.48 -3.02 -17.97
N ILE A 386 11.87 -1.83 -18.00
CA ILE A 386 12.42 -0.69 -18.75
C ILE A 386 13.75 -0.23 -18.16
N SER A 387 13.91 -0.25 -16.83
CA SER A 387 15.22 0.05 -16.22
C SER A 387 16.28 -0.98 -16.58
N VAL A 388 15.96 -2.28 -16.61
CA VAL A 388 16.91 -3.33 -17.00
C VAL A 388 17.29 -3.19 -18.47
N VAL A 389 16.31 -3.03 -19.36
CA VAL A 389 16.55 -2.80 -20.80
C VAL A 389 17.40 -1.55 -21.00
N GLY A 390 17.05 -0.44 -20.34
CA GLY A 390 17.80 0.81 -20.41
C GLY A 390 19.26 0.70 -19.94
N LEU A 391 19.59 -0.27 -19.08
CA LEU A 391 20.96 -0.52 -18.60
C LEU A 391 21.69 -1.63 -19.39
N THR A 392 21.03 -2.29 -20.35
CA THR A 392 21.58 -3.42 -21.10
C THR A 392 21.48 -3.18 -22.61
N ASP A 393 20.37 -3.56 -23.23
CA ASP A 393 20.19 -3.54 -24.69
C ASP A 393 19.75 -2.15 -25.23
N VAL A 394 19.37 -1.23 -24.34
CA VAL A 394 18.86 0.14 -24.58
C VAL A 394 17.54 0.21 -25.35
N PHE A 395 17.40 -0.57 -26.43
CA PHE A 395 16.23 -0.64 -27.31
C PHE A 395 15.56 -2.01 -27.25
N VAL A 396 14.24 -2.03 -27.38
CA VAL A 396 13.47 -3.23 -27.70
C VAL A 396 13.17 -3.29 -29.19
N GLY A 397 12.78 -4.47 -29.70
CA GLY A 397 12.54 -4.66 -31.13
C GLY A 397 11.57 -3.66 -31.76
N SER A 398 10.49 -3.29 -31.05
CA SER A 398 9.51 -2.30 -31.53
C SER A 398 10.09 -0.89 -31.65
N ASP A 399 11.13 -0.54 -30.86
CA ASP A 399 11.79 0.75 -30.97
C ASP A 399 12.60 0.84 -32.26
N LEU A 400 13.33 -0.23 -32.58
CA LEU A 400 14.16 -0.29 -33.80
C LEU A 400 13.29 -0.32 -35.05
N GLU A 401 12.14 -1.00 -34.99
CA GLU A 401 11.13 -0.98 -36.05
C GLU A 401 10.61 0.44 -36.28
N PHE A 402 10.32 1.20 -35.21
CA PHE A 402 9.89 2.59 -35.30
C PHE A 402 10.99 3.55 -35.78
N LEU A 403 12.22 3.34 -35.33
CA LEU A 403 13.35 4.21 -35.65
C LEU A 403 13.92 3.97 -37.06
N HIS A 404 13.66 2.80 -37.66
CA HIS A 404 14.20 2.37 -38.95
C HIS A 404 15.75 2.41 -39.02
N VAL A 405 16.42 2.16 -37.90
CA VAL A 405 17.88 2.19 -37.78
C VAL A 405 18.33 1.18 -36.71
N THR A 406 19.53 0.61 -36.87
CA THR A 406 20.08 -0.34 -35.90
C THR A 406 20.88 0.35 -34.79
N PRO A 407 21.02 -0.26 -33.61
CA PRO A 407 21.87 0.26 -32.54
C PRO A 407 23.31 0.51 -32.98
N GLU A 408 23.89 -0.39 -33.78
CA GLU A 408 25.27 -0.28 -34.26
C GLU A 408 25.46 0.93 -35.19
N ALA A 409 24.46 1.24 -36.01
CA ALA A 409 24.49 2.40 -36.89
C ALA A 409 24.36 3.71 -36.09
N LEU A 410 23.55 3.72 -35.03
CA LEU A 410 23.44 4.85 -34.11
C LEU A 410 24.74 5.07 -33.31
N GLU A 411 25.36 4.00 -32.83
CA GLU A 411 26.62 4.07 -32.09
C GLU A 411 27.78 4.54 -32.98
N ALA A 412 27.87 4.00 -34.20
CA ALA A 412 28.87 4.43 -35.19
C ALA A 412 28.70 5.91 -35.57
N ALA A 413 27.46 6.39 -35.64
CA ALA A 413 27.17 7.79 -35.94
C ALA A 413 27.45 8.72 -34.76
N ASN A 414 27.10 8.33 -33.54
CA ASN A 414 27.40 9.07 -32.33
C ASN A 414 27.51 8.14 -31.10
N PRO A 415 28.72 7.88 -30.59
CA PRO A 415 28.93 6.96 -29.46
C PRO A 415 28.31 7.45 -28.15
N ARG A 416 27.91 8.73 -28.06
CA ARG A 416 27.26 9.30 -26.88
C ARG A 416 25.74 9.19 -26.93
N LEU A 417 25.15 8.85 -28.08
CA LEU A 417 23.70 8.78 -28.25
C LEU A 417 23.08 7.59 -27.51
N LEU A 418 23.68 6.41 -27.58
CA LEU A 418 23.17 5.21 -26.87
C LEU A 418 23.17 5.41 -25.35
N PRO A 419 24.27 5.85 -24.69
CA PRO A 419 24.26 6.19 -23.27
C PRO A 419 23.25 7.26 -22.88
N PHE A 420 22.99 8.23 -23.77
CA PHE A 420 21.99 9.27 -23.57
C PHE A 420 20.54 8.72 -23.59
N VAL A 421 20.22 7.82 -24.53
CA VAL A 421 18.90 7.15 -24.55
C VAL A 421 18.76 6.19 -23.36
N ALA A 422 19.82 5.44 -23.04
CA ALA A 422 19.90 4.58 -21.87
C ALA A 422 19.60 5.34 -20.58
N HIS A 423 20.15 6.56 -20.44
CA HIS A 423 19.90 7.45 -19.30
C HIS A 423 18.42 7.77 -19.15
N ASP A 424 17.77 8.23 -20.22
CA ASP A 424 16.35 8.61 -20.20
C ASP A 424 15.46 7.40 -19.82
N ARG A 425 15.76 6.22 -20.36
CA ARG A 425 15.00 4.98 -20.07
C ARG A 425 15.21 4.46 -18.66
N ALA A 426 16.46 4.37 -18.21
CA ALA A 426 16.77 3.92 -16.85
C ALA A 426 16.13 4.84 -15.81
N GLY A 427 16.22 6.16 -16.03
CA GLY A 427 15.56 7.18 -15.20
C GLY A 427 14.04 7.05 -15.21
N PHE A 428 13.42 6.82 -16.38
CA PHE A 428 11.98 6.63 -16.50
C PHE A 428 11.52 5.37 -15.75
N GLY A 429 12.17 4.22 -15.95
CA GLY A 429 11.84 2.98 -15.25
C GLY A 429 11.97 3.13 -13.73
N GLY A 430 12.99 3.85 -13.27
CA GLY A 430 13.20 4.24 -11.88
C GLY A 430 12.01 5.02 -11.28
N ALA A 431 11.60 6.09 -11.97
CA ALA A 431 10.45 6.90 -11.59
C ALA A 431 9.15 6.08 -11.60
N LEU A 432 8.97 5.21 -12.61
CA LEU A 432 7.79 4.35 -12.74
C LEU A 432 7.69 3.35 -11.57
N MET A 433 8.80 2.73 -11.18
CA MET A 433 8.86 1.87 -9.99
C MET A 433 8.52 2.64 -8.70
N ALA A 434 9.02 3.87 -8.56
CA ALA A 434 8.70 4.71 -7.40
C ALA A 434 7.20 5.04 -7.34
N ALA A 435 6.59 5.44 -8.46
CA ALA A 435 5.16 5.69 -8.56
C ALA A 435 4.34 4.42 -8.25
N ALA A 436 4.75 3.29 -8.82
CA ALA A 436 4.12 1.99 -8.63
C ALA A 436 4.08 1.57 -7.16
N VAL A 437 5.21 1.69 -6.44
CA VAL A 437 5.25 1.39 -5.00
C VAL A 437 4.34 2.32 -4.20
N ALA A 438 4.29 3.61 -4.53
CA ALA A 438 3.34 4.52 -3.88
C ALA A 438 1.88 4.10 -4.13
N ILE A 439 1.52 3.72 -5.36
CA ILE A 439 0.17 3.24 -5.72
C ILE A 439 -0.17 1.95 -4.97
N VAL A 440 0.73 0.95 -4.98
CA VAL A 440 0.53 -0.34 -4.29
C VAL A 440 0.31 -0.11 -2.81
N LEU A 441 1.19 0.65 -2.14
CA LEU A 441 1.12 0.84 -0.70
C LEU A 441 -0.04 1.74 -0.27
N LEU A 442 -0.37 2.78 -1.05
CA LEU A 442 -1.57 3.59 -0.82
C LEU A 442 -2.85 2.75 -0.98
N SER A 443 -2.91 1.90 -2.00
CA SER A 443 -4.07 1.03 -2.24
C SER A 443 -4.17 -0.07 -1.18
N ALA A 444 -3.06 -0.69 -0.80
CA ALA A 444 -3.02 -1.75 0.20
C ALA A 444 -3.37 -1.25 1.61
N TRP A 445 -2.90 -0.06 1.98
CA TRP A 445 -3.00 0.42 3.36
C TRP A 445 -3.90 1.63 3.56
N GLY A 446 -4.39 2.30 2.52
CA GLY A 446 -5.25 3.49 2.63
C GLY A 446 -6.75 3.23 2.58
N TRP A 447 -7.16 2.00 2.35
CA TRP A 447 -8.57 1.69 2.03
C TRP A 447 -9.49 1.70 3.26
N ARG A 448 -10.09 2.84 3.59
CA ARG A 448 -11.14 2.96 4.61
C ARG A 448 -12.34 3.76 4.09
N ARG A 449 -13.53 3.47 4.62
CA ARG A 449 -14.76 4.17 4.24
C ARG A 449 -14.65 5.67 4.55
N GLY A 450 -14.98 6.51 3.58
CA GLY A 450 -14.93 7.97 3.67
C GLY A 450 -13.53 8.61 3.64
N GLU A 451 -12.45 7.84 3.46
CA GLU A 451 -11.11 8.39 3.18
C GLU A 451 -10.99 8.83 1.71
N SER A 452 -11.80 9.82 1.33
CA SER A 452 -11.96 10.29 -0.05
C SER A 452 -10.67 10.83 -0.67
N TRP A 453 -9.73 11.27 0.16
CA TRP A 453 -8.41 11.71 -0.29
C TRP A 453 -7.62 10.59 -1.00
N VAL A 454 -7.85 9.32 -0.66
CA VAL A 454 -7.22 8.19 -1.34
C VAL A 454 -7.68 8.13 -2.79
N TRP A 455 -9.00 8.23 -3.00
CA TRP A 455 -9.59 8.27 -4.34
C TRP A 455 -9.12 9.49 -5.13
N TRP A 456 -9.12 10.67 -4.49
CA TRP A 456 -8.64 11.92 -5.09
C TRP A 456 -7.13 12.02 -5.25
N SER A 457 -6.35 11.10 -4.69
CA SER A 457 -4.91 10.99 -5.00
C SER A 457 -4.72 10.07 -6.21
N LEU A 458 -5.43 8.94 -6.24
CA LEU A 458 -5.27 7.92 -7.26
C LEU A 458 -5.85 8.33 -8.63
N LEU A 459 -6.98 9.04 -8.68
CA LEU A 459 -7.56 9.49 -9.94
C LEU A 459 -6.64 10.46 -10.72
N PRO A 460 -6.22 11.61 -10.16
CA PRO A 460 -5.33 12.51 -10.88
C PRO A 460 -3.96 11.91 -11.13
N ALA A 461 -3.45 11.04 -10.25
CA ALA A 461 -2.23 10.28 -10.49
C ALA A 461 -2.38 9.37 -11.73
N ALA A 462 -3.48 8.62 -11.84
CA ALA A 462 -3.75 7.79 -13.00
C ALA A 462 -3.89 8.61 -14.29
N ALA A 463 -4.59 9.75 -14.23
CA ALA A 463 -4.74 10.64 -15.38
C ALA A 463 -3.38 11.21 -15.82
N ALA A 464 -2.55 11.67 -14.88
CA ALA A 464 -1.22 12.23 -15.16
C ALA A 464 -0.24 11.20 -15.74
N GLY A 465 -0.34 9.93 -15.32
CA GLY A 465 0.51 8.87 -15.84
C GLY A 465 0.06 8.35 -17.21
N PHE A 466 -1.22 8.00 -17.34
CA PHE A 466 -1.72 7.31 -18.53
C PHE A 466 -2.03 8.23 -19.71
N LEU A 467 -2.62 9.42 -19.49
CA LEU A 467 -3.07 10.26 -20.61
C LEU A 467 -1.90 10.78 -21.45
N PRO A 468 -0.82 11.35 -20.88
CA PRO A 468 0.32 11.80 -21.68
C PRO A 468 0.96 10.65 -22.46
N ALA A 469 1.07 9.47 -21.86
CA ALA A 469 1.62 8.28 -22.51
C ALA A 469 0.81 7.91 -23.76
N VAL A 470 -0.51 7.75 -23.66
CA VAL A 470 -1.35 7.39 -24.81
C VAL A 470 -1.37 8.50 -25.87
N LEU A 471 -1.48 9.76 -25.46
CA LEU A 471 -1.55 10.90 -26.37
C LEU A 471 -0.26 11.07 -27.17
N VAL A 472 0.90 10.93 -26.54
CA VAL A 472 2.18 11.08 -27.26
C VAL A 472 2.38 9.95 -28.26
N HIS A 473 2.14 8.70 -27.87
CA HIS A 473 2.25 7.53 -28.74
C HIS A 473 1.34 7.65 -29.97
N GLY A 474 0.09 8.08 -29.77
CA GLY A 474 -0.83 8.38 -30.87
C GLY A 474 -0.34 9.51 -31.78
N SER A 475 0.20 10.59 -31.20
CA SER A 475 0.66 11.75 -31.98
C SER A 475 1.88 11.43 -32.87
N ILE A 476 2.77 10.54 -32.41
CA ILE A 476 3.99 10.15 -33.15
C ILE A 476 3.79 8.87 -33.98
N ARG A 477 2.59 8.27 -33.95
CA ARG A 477 2.25 7.00 -34.60
C ARG A 477 3.09 5.81 -34.14
N TYR A 478 3.62 5.85 -32.91
CA TYR A 478 4.23 4.69 -32.27
C TYR A 478 3.13 3.88 -31.57
N VAL A 479 2.37 3.12 -32.36
CA VAL A 479 1.11 2.48 -31.92
C VAL A 479 1.16 0.95 -31.94
N ASP A 480 2.34 0.37 -31.72
CA ASP A 480 2.45 -1.08 -31.58
C ASP A 480 1.52 -1.59 -30.46
N LEU A 481 0.76 -2.63 -30.78
CA LEU A 481 -0.30 -3.12 -29.90
C LEU A 481 0.29 -3.77 -28.65
N TRP A 482 1.40 -4.51 -28.77
CA TRP A 482 2.01 -5.20 -27.63
C TRP A 482 2.71 -4.23 -26.69
N HIS A 483 3.31 -3.17 -27.25
CA HIS A 483 3.90 -2.07 -26.51
C HIS A 483 2.84 -1.28 -25.71
N LEU A 484 1.67 -0.99 -26.31
CA LEU A 484 0.60 -0.23 -25.65
C LEU A 484 -0.38 -1.08 -24.82
N ALA A 485 -0.44 -2.40 -25.01
CA ALA A 485 -1.36 -3.27 -24.29
C ALA A 485 -1.28 -3.14 -22.76
N PRO A 486 -0.08 -3.11 -22.12
CA PRO A 486 0.02 -2.91 -20.67
C PRO A 486 -0.60 -1.58 -20.21
N VAL A 487 -0.48 -0.52 -21.01
CA VAL A 487 -1.04 0.81 -20.73
C VAL A 487 -2.57 0.75 -20.78
N TYR A 488 -3.15 0.16 -21.83
CA TYR A 488 -4.61 0.03 -21.94
C TYR A 488 -5.22 -0.86 -20.85
N VAL A 489 -4.57 -1.99 -20.53
CA VAL A 489 -4.99 -2.86 -19.42
C VAL A 489 -4.91 -2.11 -18.09
N GLY A 490 -3.82 -1.36 -17.87
CA GLY A 490 -3.65 -0.51 -16.69
C GLY A 490 -4.74 0.55 -16.56
N MET A 491 -5.09 1.22 -17.66
CA MET A 491 -6.17 2.22 -17.70
C MET A 491 -7.53 1.61 -17.38
N ALA A 492 -7.90 0.52 -18.06
CA ALA A 492 -9.18 -0.15 -17.86
C ALA A 492 -9.32 -0.69 -16.42
N SER A 493 -8.27 -1.36 -15.92
CA SER A 493 -8.20 -1.85 -14.54
C SER A 493 -8.31 -0.71 -13.52
N THR A 494 -7.62 0.40 -13.74
CA THR A 494 -7.64 1.57 -12.84
C THR A 494 -8.99 2.28 -12.83
N ALA A 495 -9.57 2.51 -14.01
CA ALA A 495 -10.89 3.14 -14.14
C ALA A 495 -11.97 2.29 -13.45
N THR A 496 -11.96 0.97 -13.69
CA THR A 496 -12.87 0.02 -13.04
C THR A 496 -12.65 0.01 -11.53
N GLY A 497 -11.39 -0.05 -11.10
CA GLY A 497 -11.03 -0.06 -9.68
C GLY A 497 -11.51 1.18 -8.94
N LEU A 498 -11.28 2.36 -9.50
CA LEU A 498 -11.74 3.64 -8.93
C LEU A 498 -13.26 3.78 -8.96
N ALA A 499 -13.93 3.30 -10.01
CA ALA A 499 -15.39 3.33 -10.10
C ALA A 499 -16.04 2.47 -9.00
N LEU A 500 -15.52 1.25 -8.79
CA LEU A 500 -15.99 0.35 -7.73
C LEU A 500 -15.68 0.88 -6.33
N ALA A 501 -14.57 1.59 -6.17
CA ALA A 501 -14.13 2.15 -4.90
C ALA A 501 -14.90 3.41 -4.47
N ARG A 502 -15.38 4.20 -5.44
CA ARG A 502 -15.90 5.56 -5.22
C ARG A 502 -17.00 5.63 -4.15
N PRO A 503 -18.07 4.80 -4.18
CA PRO A 503 -19.15 4.91 -3.19
C PRO A 503 -18.64 4.70 -1.76
N TYR A 504 -17.67 3.81 -1.58
CA TYR A 504 -17.10 3.47 -0.28
C TYR A 504 -16.09 4.52 0.20
N LEU A 505 -15.09 4.86 -0.63
CA LEU A 505 -14.05 5.83 -0.25
C LEU A 505 -14.59 7.26 -0.12
N CYS A 506 -15.60 7.63 -0.91
CA CYS A 506 -16.20 8.97 -0.87
C CYS A 506 -17.51 9.04 -0.06
N ALA A 507 -17.80 8.02 0.76
CA ALA A 507 -18.98 8.01 1.63
C ALA A 507 -18.96 9.20 2.61
N ARG A 508 -20.07 9.94 2.67
CA ARG A 508 -20.31 11.05 3.62
C ARG A 508 -21.23 10.60 4.75
N ASP A 509 -21.23 11.35 5.86
CA ASP A 509 -22.14 11.05 6.98
C ASP A 509 -23.55 11.52 6.61
N PRO A 510 -24.59 10.70 6.85
CA PRO A 510 -25.97 11.11 6.62
C PRO A 510 -26.39 12.36 7.40
N THR A 511 -25.75 12.63 8.54
CA THR A 511 -26.13 13.69 9.49
C THR A 511 -25.71 15.11 9.05
N VAL A 512 -24.89 15.27 8.02
CA VAL A 512 -24.45 16.60 7.55
C VAL A 512 -25.35 17.14 6.42
N SER A 513 -26.31 16.35 5.93
CA SER A 513 -27.20 16.76 4.82
C SER A 513 -28.56 17.33 5.24
N ALA A 514 -28.89 17.39 6.54
CA ALA A 514 -30.10 18.04 7.03
C ALA A 514 -29.75 19.41 7.64
N CYS A 515 -29.62 20.44 6.81
CA CYS A 515 -29.86 21.80 7.28
C CYS A 515 -31.40 21.91 7.42
N PRO A 516 -31.96 22.21 8.61
CA PRO A 516 -33.39 22.49 8.69
C PRO A 516 -33.64 23.75 7.88
N THR A 517 -34.52 23.67 6.89
CA THR A 517 -35.20 24.85 6.36
C THR A 517 -35.88 25.55 7.55
N PRO A 518 -35.65 26.84 7.79
CA PRO A 518 -36.47 27.55 8.77
C PRO A 518 -37.91 27.54 8.25
N ASP A 519 -38.80 26.92 9.02
CA ASP A 519 -40.24 27.14 8.85
C ASP A 519 -40.49 28.63 9.12
N ASN A 520 -41.07 29.30 8.12
CA ASN A 520 -41.62 30.64 8.28
C ASN A 520 -42.99 30.48 8.97
N ASP A 521 -43.06 30.85 10.25
CA ASP A 521 -44.31 31.29 10.89
C ASP A 521 -44.42 32.82 10.81
#